data_AF-A0A5C6EC28-F1
#
_entry.id   AF-A0A5C6EC28-F1
#
_cell.length_a   1.000
_cell.length_b   1.000
_cell.length_c   1.000
_cell.angle_alpha   90.00
_cell.angle_beta   90.00
_cell.angle_gamma   90.00
#
_symmetry.space_group_name_H-M   'P 1'
#
loop_
_entity.id
_entity.type
_entity.pdbx_description
1 polymer ?
#
loop_
_entity_poly.entity_id
_entity_poly.type
_entity_poly.pdbx_seq_one_letter_code
_entity_poly.pdbx_strand_id
1 'polypeptide(L)'
;MAVRNFPARSRLRVTFRYKGAFVQMRFHAVSVISTFIDTQIRAIHSSFFHGKASRGGTFPTAENALLAFDVETPLRLHKNIHNIADFFLPEHQLVISERVAEHFREHPSLSLDAVSFAVLYDYPYSIDDASCGFDDYDSQMSFIDRQADVPDLHNRVGSYFHVRMPPVFRVRELFPDAPLVDVTIKYGPTPLPISADVFAAHPMYSTGSATIMSDDVFRRVEPFINWTYFKHLEFGQTG
;
A
#
# COMPACT_ATOMS: atom_id res chain seq x y z
N MET A 1 -32.07 15.45 19.57
CA MET A 1 -30.99 14.93 18.69
C MET A 1 -30.94 13.42 18.89
N ALA A 2 -31.31 12.66 17.87
CA ALA A 2 -31.39 11.20 17.97
C ALA A 2 -29.99 10.58 17.93
N VAL A 3 -29.63 9.88 18.99
CA VAL A 3 -28.45 9.02 19.07
C VAL A 3 -28.64 7.88 18.07
N ARG A 4 -27.92 7.90 16.96
CA ARG A 4 -27.87 6.76 16.04
C ARG A 4 -27.08 5.64 16.72
N ASN A 5 -27.79 4.61 17.16
CA ASN A 5 -27.21 3.34 17.55
C ASN A 5 -26.47 2.75 16.35
N PHE A 6 -25.14 2.75 16.40
CA PHE A 6 -24.33 1.97 15.47
C PHE A 6 -24.54 0.48 15.78
N PRO A 7 -24.82 -0.37 14.78
CA PRO A 7 -25.04 -1.78 14.99
C PRO A 7 -23.81 -2.47 15.60
N ALA A 8 -24.07 -3.50 16.39
CA ALA A 8 -23.06 -4.30 17.07
C ALA A 8 -21.98 -4.80 16.08
N ARG A 9 -20.75 -4.32 16.33
CA ARG A 9 -19.43 -4.79 15.90
C ARG A 9 -19.45 -6.11 15.09
N SER A 10 -19.49 -5.99 13.77
CA SER A 10 -18.98 -7.02 12.88
C SER A 10 -17.46 -7.13 13.13
N ARG A 11 -17.03 -8.16 13.84
CA ARG A 11 -15.61 -8.53 13.93
C ARG A 11 -15.13 -8.74 12.50
N LEU A 12 -14.17 -7.94 12.03
CA LEU A 12 -13.51 -8.18 10.75
C LEU A 12 -12.55 -9.34 10.94
N ARG A 13 -13.13 -10.54 10.92
CA ARG A 13 -12.39 -11.78 11.02
C ARG A 13 -11.69 -11.98 9.69
N VAL A 14 -10.45 -11.52 9.58
CA VAL A 14 -9.61 -11.88 8.44
C VAL A 14 -9.33 -13.38 8.54
N THR A 15 -10.20 -14.15 7.88
CA THR A 15 -10.22 -15.60 7.94
C THR A 15 -9.84 -16.10 6.56
N PHE A 16 -8.64 -16.67 6.43
CA PHE A 16 -8.16 -17.20 5.17
C PHE A 16 -8.62 -18.64 5.06
N ARG A 17 -9.47 -18.93 4.07
CA ARG A 17 -9.88 -20.29 3.74
C ARG A 17 -9.55 -20.53 2.28
N TYR A 18 -8.63 -21.44 2.04
CA TYR A 18 -8.29 -21.93 0.72
C TYR A 18 -9.32 -22.98 0.28
N LYS A 19 -9.83 -22.85 -0.95
CA LYS A 19 -10.59 -23.88 -1.66
C LYS A 19 -10.07 -23.92 -3.11
N GLY A 20 -9.15 -24.83 -3.43
CA GLY A 20 -8.58 -24.92 -4.78
C GLY A 20 -7.58 -26.07 -4.99
N ALA A 21 -7.30 -26.37 -6.26
CA ALA A 21 -6.31 -27.36 -6.69
C ALA A 21 -4.88 -26.92 -6.32
N PHE A 22 -4.04 -27.87 -5.89
CA PHE A 22 -2.66 -27.67 -5.41
C PHE A 22 -1.89 -26.54 -6.12
N VAL A 23 -1.61 -25.46 -5.40
CA VAL A 23 -0.68 -24.43 -5.86
C VAL A 23 0.74 -24.88 -5.50
N GLN A 24 1.51 -25.32 -6.50
CA GLN A 24 2.93 -25.69 -6.33
C GLN A 24 3.86 -24.48 -6.15
N MET A 25 3.31 -23.26 -6.20
CA MET A 25 4.07 -22.01 -6.14
C MET A 25 3.81 -21.24 -4.86
N ARG A 26 4.88 -20.65 -4.31
CA ARG A 26 4.79 -19.72 -3.19
C ARG A 26 4.49 -18.30 -3.68
N PHE A 27 3.58 -17.62 -3.00
CA PHE A 27 3.27 -16.21 -3.24
C PHE A 27 2.80 -15.53 -1.96
N HIS A 28 2.88 -14.20 -1.96
CA HIS A 28 2.71 -13.38 -0.76
C HIS A 28 1.65 -12.30 -1.01
N ALA A 29 0.84 -12.02 0.00
CA ALA A 29 -0.06 -10.88 0.00
C ALA A 29 0.33 -9.92 1.14
N VAL A 30 0.62 -8.67 0.80
CA VAL A 30 0.97 -7.60 1.75
C VAL A 30 -0.11 -6.53 1.71
N SER A 31 -0.69 -6.21 2.86
CA SER A 31 -1.81 -5.26 2.98
C SER A 31 -1.55 -4.22 4.05
N VAL A 32 -2.03 -3.00 3.83
CA VAL A 32 -1.96 -1.92 4.84
C VAL A 32 -2.83 -2.27 6.04
N ILE A 33 -2.29 -2.09 7.25
CA ILE A 33 -3.10 -2.06 8.47
C ILE A 33 -3.83 -0.72 8.49
N SER A 34 -5.08 -0.75 8.02
CA SER A 34 -5.96 0.41 8.10
C SER A 34 -6.59 0.47 9.49
N THR A 35 -6.52 1.65 10.10
CA THR A 35 -6.68 1.97 11.53
C THR A 35 -8.11 1.91 12.06
N PHE A 36 -9.03 1.31 11.30
CA PHE A 36 -10.45 1.44 11.60
C PHE A 36 -11.02 0.29 12.41
N ILE A 37 -10.32 -0.84 12.53
CA ILE A 37 -11.03 -2.07 12.95
C ILE A 37 -10.34 -2.88 14.07
N ASP A 38 -9.00 -3.05 14.15
CA ASP A 38 -8.46 -4.05 15.10
C ASP A 38 -7.02 -3.80 15.63
N THR A 39 -6.48 -2.57 15.64
CA THR A 39 -5.09 -2.32 16.12
C THR A 39 -4.95 -1.04 16.95
N GLN A 40 -3.86 -0.91 17.72
CA GLN A 40 -3.52 0.30 18.49
C GLN A 40 -3.10 1.51 17.61
N ILE A 41 -3.02 1.33 16.29
CA ILE A 41 -2.58 2.36 15.35
C ILE A 41 -3.76 3.28 15.03
N ARG A 42 -3.57 4.60 15.21
CA ARG A 42 -4.54 5.65 14.86
C ARG A 42 -4.40 6.05 13.39
N ALA A 43 -5.47 6.59 12.80
CA ALA A 43 -5.49 7.03 11.39
C ALA A 43 -4.36 8.00 11.05
N ILE A 44 -4.03 8.91 11.97
CA ILE A 44 -2.90 9.81 11.84
C ILE A 44 -1.55 9.07 11.75
N HIS A 45 -1.35 8.00 12.53
CA HIS A 45 -0.10 7.22 12.48
C HIS A 45 0.05 6.52 11.12
N SER A 46 -1.03 5.91 10.64
CA SER A 46 -1.04 5.28 9.32
C SER A 46 -0.83 6.31 8.22
N SER A 47 -1.44 7.48 8.32
CA SER A 47 -1.28 8.56 7.32
C SER A 47 0.10 9.21 7.35
N PHE A 48 0.75 9.35 8.51
CA PHE A 48 2.14 9.80 8.55
C PHE A 48 3.09 8.76 7.96
N PHE A 49 2.85 7.48 8.20
CA PHE A 49 3.65 6.41 7.63
C PHE A 49 3.44 6.26 6.12
N HIS A 50 2.19 6.10 5.66
CA HIS A 50 1.84 5.86 4.26
C HIS A 50 1.83 7.15 3.42
N GLY A 51 1.54 8.31 4.01
CA GLY A 51 1.36 9.55 3.27
C GLY A 51 0.09 9.59 2.41
N LYS A 52 -0.08 10.70 1.70
CA LYS A 52 -1.10 10.86 0.65
C LYS A 52 -0.45 10.90 -0.72
N ALA A 53 -1.16 10.43 -1.73
CA ALA A 53 -0.72 10.48 -3.12
C ALA A 53 -1.77 11.12 -4.02
N SER A 54 -1.30 11.81 -5.06
CA SER A 54 -2.14 12.30 -6.15
C SER A 54 -1.34 12.35 -7.45
N ARG A 55 -2.01 12.20 -8.60
CA ARG A 55 -1.41 12.47 -9.92
C ARG A 55 -1.79 13.84 -10.48
N GLY A 56 -2.49 14.69 -9.72
CA GLY A 56 -2.90 16.02 -10.18
C GLY A 56 -3.57 16.86 -9.10
N GLY A 57 -4.03 18.06 -9.48
CA GLY A 57 -4.55 19.04 -8.52
C GLY A 57 -3.48 19.60 -7.57
N THR A 58 -3.93 20.33 -6.56
CA THR A 58 -3.08 20.95 -5.53
C THR A 58 -3.37 20.27 -4.19
N PHE A 59 -2.31 19.86 -3.49
CA PHE A 59 -2.46 19.38 -2.11
C PHE A 59 -2.97 20.51 -1.21
N PRO A 60 -3.74 20.21 -0.14
CA PRO A 60 -4.13 18.87 0.31
C PRO A 60 -5.39 18.30 -0.35
N THR A 61 -6.21 19.15 -0.99
CA THR A 61 -7.54 18.81 -1.54
C THR A 61 -7.44 18.16 -2.93
N ALA A 62 -6.40 17.36 -3.17
CA ALA A 62 -6.15 16.71 -4.46
C ALA A 62 -7.14 15.56 -4.74
N GLU A 63 -8.41 15.76 -4.41
CA GLU A 63 -9.54 14.82 -4.55
C GLU A 63 -9.83 14.47 -6.02
N ASN A 64 -9.40 15.33 -6.96
CA ASN A 64 -9.81 15.28 -8.37
C ASN A 64 -8.78 14.68 -9.34
N ALA A 65 -7.79 13.90 -8.88
CA ALA A 65 -6.77 13.37 -9.81
C ALA A 65 -6.33 11.94 -9.52
N LEU A 66 -7.25 11.09 -9.07
CA LEU A 66 -7.15 9.64 -9.21
C LEU A 66 -8.00 9.18 -10.41
N LEU A 67 -7.73 9.72 -11.60
CA LEU A 67 -8.08 8.98 -12.83
C LEU A 67 -7.13 7.78 -12.84
N ALA A 68 -7.64 6.64 -12.38
CA ALA A 68 -6.92 5.46 -11.91
C ALA A 68 -6.00 4.77 -12.93
N PHE A 69 -5.75 5.37 -14.11
CA PHE A 69 -5.03 4.75 -15.21
C PHE A 69 -4.18 5.71 -16.04
N ASP A 70 -4.15 7.02 -15.72
CA ASP A 70 -3.23 7.94 -16.39
C ASP A 70 -1.85 7.83 -15.75
N VAL A 71 -1.02 6.98 -16.36
CA VAL A 71 0.34 6.67 -15.94
C VAL A 71 1.39 7.63 -16.50
N GLU A 72 0.98 8.64 -17.28
CA GLU A 72 1.92 9.61 -17.87
C GLU A 72 2.31 10.71 -16.87
N THR A 73 1.44 10.98 -15.89
CA THR A 73 1.74 11.98 -14.85
C THR A 73 2.42 11.33 -13.64
N PRO A 74 3.61 11.81 -13.22
CA PRO A 74 4.32 11.28 -12.05
C PRO A 74 3.47 11.32 -10.78
N LEU A 75 3.64 10.31 -9.93
CA LEU A 75 2.97 10.30 -8.63
C LEU A 75 3.53 11.41 -7.75
N ARG A 76 2.65 12.26 -7.22
CA ARG A 76 3.00 13.35 -6.30
C ARG A 76 2.63 12.97 -4.88
N LEU A 77 3.51 13.25 -3.92
CA LEU A 77 3.35 12.81 -2.53
C LEU A 77 3.26 13.97 -1.55
N HIS A 78 2.40 13.82 -0.53
CA HIS A 78 2.36 14.63 0.68
C HIS A 78 2.73 13.74 1.87
N LYS A 79 3.90 13.97 2.47
CA LYS A 79 4.56 12.97 3.32
C LYS A 79 5.30 13.58 4.51
N ASN A 80 5.08 13.00 5.69
CA ASN A 80 5.95 13.19 6.84
C ASN A 80 7.28 12.45 6.60
N ILE A 81 8.41 13.15 6.65
CA ILE A 81 9.73 12.56 6.46
C ILE A 81 10.33 11.96 7.73
N HIS A 82 9.70 12.20 8.88
CA HIS A 82 10.21 11.70 10.14
C HIS A 82 10.28 10.17 10.10
N ASN A 83 11.49 9.63 10.12
CA ASN A 83 11.77 8.20 9.89
C ASN A 83 11.09 7.66 8.61
N ILE A 84 11.27 8.37 7.48
CA ILE A 84 10.70 7.96 6.19
C ILE A 84 11.05 6.50 5.87
N ALA A 85 10.02 5.72 5.55
CA ALA A 85 10.17 4.29 5.27
C ALA A 85 10.68 4.06 3.85
N ASP A 86 11.35 2.93 3.65
CA ASP A 86 11.76 2.46 2.32
C ASP A 86 10.62 1.84 1.51
N PHE A 87 9.55 1.41 2.17
CA PHE A 87 8.43 0.70 1.56
C PHE A 87 7.12 1.17 2.19
N PHE A 88 6.27 1.86 1.41
CA PHE A 88 5.00 2.41 1.90
C PHE A 88 3.94 2.48 0.79
N LEU A 89 2.66 2.66 1.19
CA LEU A 89 1.48 2.55 0.31
C LEU A 89 0.54 3.77 0.43
N PRO A 90 0.95 4.99 0.00
CA PRO A 90 0.07 6.15 -0.02
C PRO A 90 -1.12 5.87 -0.94
N GLU A 91 -2.35 5.95 -0.43
CA GLU A 91 -3.57 5.71 -1.22
C GLU A 91 -3.49 4.42 -2.08
N HIS A 92 -2.94 3.35 -1.51
CA HIS A 92 -2.74 2.05 -2.17
C HIS A 92 -1.77 2.01 -3.36
N GLN A 93 -1.01 3.08 -3.61
CA GLN A 93 0.07 3.12 -4.60
C GLN A 93 1.38 2.67 -3.95
N LEU A 94 2.07 1.66 -4.50
CA LEU A 94 3.34 1.21 -3.91
C LEU A 94 4.47 2.17 -4.22
N VAL A 95 5.04 2.76 -3.17
CA VAL A 95 6.21 3.63 -3.26
C VAL A 95 7.37 3.01 -2.49
N ILE A 96 8.53 3.00 -3.14
CA ILE A 96 9.77 2.42 -2.64
C ILE A 96 10.95 3.39 -2.73
N SER A 97 11.91 3.31 -1.82
CA SER A 97 13.14 4.10 -1.89
C SER A 97 14.06 3.63 -3.03
N GLU A 98 15.04 4.46 -3.40
CA GLU A 98 16.13 4.09 -4.33
C GLU A 98 16.77 2.74 -3.96
N ARG A 99 17.05 2.52 -2.68
CA ARG A 99 17.67 1.28 -2.18
C ARG A 99 16.82 0.03 -2.50
N VAL A 100 15.50 0.14 -2.35
CA VAL A 100 14.59 -0.98 -2.70
C VAL A 100 14.41 -1.08 -4.21
N ALA A 101 14.42 0.05 -4.91
CA ALA A 101 14.34 0.10 -6.37
C ALA A 101 15.52 -0.62 -7.05
N GLU A 102 16.71 -0.58 -6.47
CA GLU A 102 17.87 -1.35 -6.95
C GLU A 102 17.57 -2.86 -7.03
N HIS A 103 16.86 -3.42 -6.04
CA HIS A 103 16.43 -4.82 -6.07
C HIS A 103 15.37 -5.10 -7.16
N PHE A 104 14.60 -4.09 -7.56
CA PHE A 104 13.53 -4.22 -8.55
C PHE A 104 14.03 -4.06 -9.99
N ARG A 105 15.11 -3.30 -10.20
CA ARG A 105 15.73 -3.13 -11.52
C ARG A 105 16.26 -4.43 -12.13
N GLU A 106 16.49 -5.45 -11.30
CA GLU A 106 16.84 -6.81 -11.74
C GLU A 106 15.66 -7.53 -12.41
N HIS A 107 14.42 -7.07 -12.22
CA HIS A 107 13.22 -7.66 -12.82
C HIS A 107 12.75 -6.86 -14.05
N PRO A 108 12.88 -7.40 -15.27
CA PRO A 108 12.49 -6.68 -16.49
C PRO A 108 10.98 -6.42 -16.58
N SER A 109 10.18 -7.20 -15.86
CA SER A 109 8.71 -7.09 -15.83
C SER A 109 8.20 -6.03 -14.85
N LEU A 110 9.06 -5.43 -14.02
CA LEU A 110 8.69 -4.37 -13.08
C LEU A 110 9.01 -3.01 -13.68
N SER A 111 8.03 -2.11 -13.68
CA SER A 111 8.20 -0.73 -14.14
C SER A 111 8.19 0.23 -12.95
N LEU A 112 9.19 1.10 -12.92
CA LEU A 112 9.41 2.09 -11.86
C LEU A 112 9.31 3.49 -12.44
N ASP A 113 8.47 4.33 -11.84
CA ASP A 113 8.42 5.75 -12.15
C ASP A 113 8.99 6.55 -11.00
N ALA A 114 9.78 7.59 -11.30
CA ALA A 114 10.14 8.56 -10.28
C ALA A 114 8.88 9.21 -9.69
N VAL A 115 8.84 9.34 -8.36
CA VAL A 115 7.82 10.15 -7.69
C VAL A 115 8.34 11.57 -7.50
N SER A 116 7.43 12.51 -7.32
CA SER A 116 7.77 13.85 -6.86
C SER A 116 7.16 14.06 -5.49
N PHE A 117 7.91 14.66 -4.58
CA PHE A 117 7.32 15.14 -3.34
C PHE A 117 6.73 16.52 -3.61
N ALA A 118 5.43 16.69 -3.37
CA ALA A 118 4.77 17.98 -3.50
C ALA A 118 4.76 18.73 -2.17
N VAL A 119 4.68 17.99 -1.06
CA VAL A 119 4.74 18.54 0.29
C VAL A 119 5.54 17.56 1.16
N LEU A 120 6.67 18.04 1.68
CA LEU A 120 7.46 17.39 2.71
C LEU A 120 7.39 18.21 3.99
N TYR A 121 7.14 17.53 5.11
CA TYR A 121 7.21 18.13 6.43
C TYR A 121 7.89 17.14 7.39
N ASP A 122 8.47 17.67 8.46
CA ASP A 122 9.09 16.86 9.51
C ASP A 122 8.30 17.07 10.80
N TYR A 123 7.52 16.06 11.16
CA TYR A 123 6.81 16.04 12.43
C TYR A 123 7.33 14.83 13.24
N PRO A 124 8.10 15.08 14.33
CA PRO A 124 8.67 14.01 15.13
C PRO A 124 7.57 13.23 15.83
N TYR A 125 7.29 12.03 15.33
CA TYR A 125 6.18 11.20 15.78
C TYR A 125 6.64 9.78 16.06
N SER A 126 5.96 9.13 17.02
CA SER A 126 6.06 7.70 17.28
C SER A 126 4.67 7.08 17.36
N ILE A 127 4.59 5.74 17.24
CA ILE A 127 3.32 5.01 17.35
C ILE A 127 2.67 5.15 18.74
N ASP A 128 3.47 5.41 19.77
CA ASP A 128 3.03 5.56 21.16
C ASP A 128 2.78 7.03 21.54
N ASP A 129 2.92 7.96 20.59
CA ASP A 129 2.77 9.38 20.84
C ASP A 129 1.30 9.77 21.03
N ALA A 130 0.88 9.80 22.29
CA ALA A 130 -0.44 10.25 22.71
C ALA A 130 -0.66 11.77 22.52
N SER A 131 0.39 12.56 22.22
CA SER A 131 0.29 14.01 22.04
C SER A 131 -0.47 14.42 20.77
N CYS A 132 -0.68 13.48 19.84
CA CYS A 132 -1.58 13.64 18.70
C CYS A 132 -3.05 13.58 19.14
N GLY A 133 -3.43 14.33 20.18
CA GLY A 133 -4.70 14.34 20.92
C GLY A 133 -5.93 14.78 20.13
N PHE A 134 -6.12 14.20 18.95
CA PHE A 134 -7.31 14.36 18.13
C PHE A 134 -8.37 13.35 18.56
N ASP A 135 -9.56 13.85 18.85
CA ASP A 135 -10.67 13.04 19.35
C ASP A 135 -11.36 12.22 18.24
N ASP A 136 -11.18 12.62 16.98
CA ASP A 136 -11.85 12.03 15.83
C ASP A 136 -10.94 11.96 14.58
N TYR A 137 -11.43 11.26 13.55
CA TYR A 137 -10.72 11.03 12.29
C TYR A 137 -10.57 12.31 11.45
N ASP A 138 -11.60 13.14 11.36
CA ASP A 138 -11.60 14.33 10.50
C ASP A 138 -10.62 15.37 11.02
N SER A 139 -10.52 15.51 12.34
CA SER A 139 -9.53 16.34 13.01
C SER A 139 -8.10 15.88 12.72
N GLN A 140 -7.85 14.56 12.72
CA GLN A 140 -6.54 13.97 12.35
C GLN A 140 -6.17 14.30 10.90
N MET A 141 -7.09 14.05 9.97
CA MET A 141 -6.86 14.32 8.55
C MET A 141 -6.66 15.80 8.28
N SER A 142 -7.45 16.66 8.93
CA SER A 142 -7.32 18.12 8.84
C SER A 142 -5.95 18.61 9.33
N PHE A 143 -5.39 17.99 10.36
CA PHE A 143 -4.04 18.31 10.83
C PHE A 143 -2.98 17.98 9.77
N ILE A 144 -3.04 16.78 9.20
CA ILE A 144 -2.13 16.35 8.13
C ILE A 144 -2.23 17.30 6.94
N ASP A 145 -3.43 17.67 6.55
CA ASP A 145 -3.68 18.49 5.35
C ASP A 145 -3.20 19.92 5.45
N ARG A 146 -2.99 20.44 6.66
CA ARG A 146 -2.48 21.79 6.90
C ARG A 146 -0.96 21.86 7.02
N GLN A 147 -0.25 20.73 6.98
CA GLN A 147 1.20 20.74 7.06
C GLN A 147 1.77 21.46 5.83
N ALA A 148 2.64 22.44 6.08
CA ALA A 148 3.28 23.21 5.04
C ALA A 148 4.49 22.45 4.49
N ASP A 149 4.77 22.67 3.21
CA ASP A 149 5.99 22.18 2.59
C ASP A 149 7.22 22.86 3.20
N VAL A 150 8.26 22.07 3.48
CA VAL A 150 9.56 22.53 3.98
C VAL A 150 10.59 22.30 2.87
N PRO A 151 10.93 23.33 2.08
CA PRO A 151 11.72 23.18 0.85
C PRO A 151 13.08 22.49 1.06
N ASP A 152 13.75 22.75 2.18
CA ASP A 152 15.06 22.17 2.48
C ASP A 152 15.03 20.64 2.61
N LEU A 153 13.86 20.05 2.90
CA LEU A 153 13.72 18.60 2.99
C LEU A 153 13.85 17.91 1.63
N HIS A 154 13.49 18.58 0.53
CA HIS A 154 13.60 18.01 -0.83
C HIS A 154 15.05 17.77 -1.23
N ASN A 155 15.99 18.50 -0.65
CA ASN A 155 17.43 18.29 -0.86
C ASN A 155 18.00 17.18 0.03
N ARG A 156 17.28 16.77 1.08
CA ARG A 156 17.71 15.77 2.07
C ARG A 156 17.09 14.40 1.84
N VAL A 157 15.85 14.38 1.35
CA VAL A 157 15.14 13.16 1.03
C VAL A 157 15.73 12.59 -0.26
N GLY A 158 16.12 11.32 -0.23
CA GLY A 158 16.61 10.61 -1.41
C GLY A 158 15.51 10.38 -2.45
N SER A 159 15.87 9.72 -3.54
CA SER A 159 14.93 9.36 -4.60
C SER A 159 13.97 8.26 -4.15
N TYR A 160 12.73 8.37 -4.63
CA TYR A 160 11.68 7.37 -4.44
C TYR A 160 10.98 7.06 -5.76
N PHE A 161 10.42 5.86 -5.85
CA PHE A 161 9.84 5.32 -7.06
C PHE A 161 8.47 4.72 -6.79
N HIS A 162 7.52 5.00 -7.68
CA HIS A 162 6.26 4.31 -7.74
C HIS A 162 6.43 3.01 -8.55
N VAL A 163 6.02 1.89 -7.97
CA VAL A 163 6.01 0.58 -8.63
C VAL A 163 4.70 0.43 -9.40
N ARG A 164 4.74 0.46 -10.73
CA ARG A 164 3.54 0.22 -11.54
C ARG A 164 3.10 -1.23 -11.39
N MET A 165 1.91 -1.42 -10.87
CA MET A 165 1.30 -2.73 -10.70
C MET A 165 -0.05 -2.76 -11.44
N PRO A 166 -0.30 -3.75 -12.30
CA PRO A 166 -1.62 -3.90 -12.89
C PRO A 166 -2.63 -4.26 -11.78
N PRO A 167 -3.88 -3.79 -11.89
CA PRO A 167 -4.93 -4.26 -11.01
C PRO A 167 -5.34 -5.70 -11.38
N VAL A 168 -5.81 -6.47 -10.39
CA VAL A 168 -6.12 -7.90 -10.54
C VAL A 168 -7.10 -8.19 -11.68
N PHE A 169 -8.06 -7.30 -11.96
CA PHE A 169 -8.99 -7.50 -13.07
C PHE A 169 -8.31 -7.50 -14.44
N ARG A 170 -7.28 -6.65 -14.64
CA ARG A 170 -6.47 -6.65 -15.87
C ARG A 170 -5.63 -7.91 -16.00
N VAL A 171 -5.07 -8.40 -14.89
CA VAL A 171 -4.32 -9.66 -14.91
C VAL A 171 -5.22 -10.83 -15.31
N ARG A 172 -6.47 -10.89 -14.81
CA ARG A 172 -7.43 -11.92 -15.22
C ARG A 172 -7.81 -11.83 -16.70
N GLU A 173 -7.93 -10.62 -17.25
CA GLU A 173 -8.20 -10.42 -18.68
C GLU A 173 -7.03 -10.91 -19.55
N LEU A 174 -5.78 -10.68 -19.13
CA LEU A 174 -4.58 -11.10 -19.84
C LEU A 174 -4.30 -12.61 -19.71
N PHE A 175 -4.75 -13.23 -18.63
CA PHE A 175 -4.56 -14.65 -18.33
C PHE A 175 -5.90 -15.34 -18.00
N PRO A 176 -6.81 -15.47 -18.98
CA PRO A 176 -8.16 -16.00 -18.74
C PRO A 176 -8.16 -17.48 -18.31
N ASP A 177 -7.14 -18.23 -18.72
CA ASP A 177 -7.00 -19.67 -18.43
C ASP A 177 -6.20 -19.94 -17.15
N ALA A 178 -5.67 -18.90 -16.48
CA ALA A 178 -4.92 -19.09 -15.24
C ALA A 178 -5.84 -19.62 -14.14
N PRO A 179 -5.39 -20.62 -13.34
CA PRO A 179 -6.13 -21.09 -12.18
C PRO A 179 -6.47 -19.94 -11.22
N LEU A 180 -7.73 -19.89 -10.80
CA LEU A 180 -8.19 -18.93 -9.81
C LEU A 180 -8.10 -19.54 -8.42
N VAL A 181 -7.40 -18.84 -7.52
CA VAL A 181 -7.27 -19.20 -6.11
C VAL A 181 -8.03 -18.19 -5.28
N ASP A 182 -9.08 -18.63 -4.59
CA ASP A 182 -9.84 -17.76 -3.69
C ASP A 182 -9.02 -17.44 -2.44
N VAL A 183 -8.66 -16.17 -2.30
CA VAL A 183 -7.95 -15.63 -1.13
C VAL A 183 -8.81 -14.57 -0.45
N THR A 184 -9.11 -14.74 0.83
CA THR A 184 -9.89 -13.75 1.59
C THR A 184 -9.00 -12.56 1.98
N ILE A 185 -9.17 -11.39 1.35
CA ILE A 185 -8.40 -10.18 1.68
C ILE A 185 -9.36 -9.08 2.14
N LYS A 186 -9.29 -8.71 3.43
CA LYS A 186 -10.05 -7.63 4.11
C LYS A 186 -11.58 -7.75 4.03
N TYR A 187 -12.17 -7.71 2.84
CA TYR A 187 -13.61 -7.58 2.58
C TYR A 187 -14.29 -8.86 2.08
N GLY A 188 -13.52 -9.88 1.68
CA GLY A 188 -14.09 -11.17 1.27
C GLY A 188 -13.15 -12.00 0.39
N PRO A 189 -13.61 -13.19 -0.05
CA PRO A 189 -12.90 -14.01 -1.03
C PRO A 189 -12.63 -13.20 -2.31
N THR A 190 -11.37 -13.18 -2.73
CA THR A 190 -10.90 -12.53 -3.95
C THR A 190 -10.24 -13.60 -4.83
N PRO A 191 -10.80 -13.93 -6.01
CA PRO A 191 -10.22 -14.96 -6.87
C PRO A 191 -8.94 -14.45 -7.55
N LEU A 192 -7.78 -14.93 -7.13
CA LEU A 192 -6.50 -14.48 -7.69
C LEU A 192 -6.08 -15.38 -8.86
N PRO A 193 -5.72 -14.83 -10.03
CA PRO A 193 -5.08 -15.62 -11.08
C PRO A 193 -3.67 -15.99 -10.64
N ILE A 194 -3.42 -17.27 -10.37
CA ILE A 194 -2.13 -17.76 -9.84
C ILE A 194 -1.57 -18.83 -10.78
N SER A 195 -0.46 -18.51 -11.44
CA SER A 195 0.33 -19.45 -12.23
C SER A 195 1.78 -18.96 -12.39
N ALA A 196 2.65 -19.83 -12.89
CA ALA A 196 4.03 -19.47 -13.20
C ALA A 196 4.09 -18.36 -14.26
N ASP A 197 3.26 -18.48 -15.30
CA ASP A 197 3.20 -17.52 -16.40
C ASP A 197 2.71 -16.14 -15.93
N VAL A 198 1.71 -16.12 -15.03
CA VAL A 198 1.23 -14.86 -14.43
C VAL A 198 2.36 -14.17 -13.68
N PHE A 199 3.11 -14.88 -12.83
CA PHE A 199 4.20 -14.25 -12.06
C PHE A 199 5.46 -13.97 -12.88
N ALA A 200 5.69 -14.67 -13.99
CA ALA A 200 6.75 -14.32 -14.93
C ALA A 200 6.45 -12.97 -15.63
N ALA A 201 5.19 -12.75 -16.04
CA ALA A 201 4.77 -11.52 -16.70
C ALA A 201 4.50 -10.36 -15.72
N HIS A 202 3.93 -10.68 -14.56
CA HIS A 202 3.50 -9.74 -13.53
C HIS A 202 3.91 -10.27 -12.15
N PRO A 203 5.19 -10.13 -11.77
CA PRO A 203 5.69 -10.64 -10.50
C PRO A 203 5.08 -9.90 -9.28
N MET A 204 4.39 -8.78 -9.53
CA MET A 204 3.54 -8.08 -8.58
C MET A 204 2.26 -7.56 -9.26
N TYR A 205 1.14 -7.57 -8.54
CA TYR A 205 -0.11 -6.92 -8.97
C TYR A 205 -0.98 -6.51 -7.77
N SER A 206 -1.92 -5.59 -7.97
CA SER A 206 -2.74 -5.02 -6.89
C SER A 206 -4.16 -5.57 -6.90
N THR A 207 -4.71 -5.88 -5.72
CA THR A 207 -6.15 -6.13 -5.54
C THR A 207 -6.93 -4.88 -5.14
N GLY A 208 -6.25 -3.73 -5.03
CA GLY A 208 -6.75 -2.51 -4.39
C GLY A 208 -6.70 -2.55 -2.86
N SER A 209 -6.75 -3.74 -2.26
CA SER A 209 -6.66 -3.93 -0.80
C SER A 209 -5.32 -4.54 -0.33
N ALA A 210 -4.59 -5.19 -1.23
CA ALA A 210 -3.29 -5.77 -1.01
C ALA A 210 -2.43 -5.73 -2.28
N THR A 211 -1.12 -5.78 -2.07
CA THR A 211 -0.13 -6.10 -3.10
C THR A 211 0.13 -7.59 -3.08
N ILE A 212 -0.10 -8.26 -4.20
CA ILE A 212 0.25 -9.67 -4.40
C ILE A 212 1.64 -9.72 -5.03
N MET A 213 2.52 -10.56 -4.50
CA MET A 213 3.90 -10.69 -4.94
C MET A 213 4.25 -12.16 -5.16
N SER A 214 5.06 -12.42 -6.19
CA SER A 214 5.82 -13.67 -6.26
C SER A 214 6.76 -13.79 -5.07
N ASP A 215 7.10 -15.02 -4.70
CA ASP A 215 8.00 -15.33 -3.58
C ASP A 215 9.42 -14.77 -3.78
N ASP A 216 9.96 -14.75 -5.00
CA ASP A 216 11.26 -14.13 -5.28
C ASP A 216 11.26 -12.62 -4.99
N VAL A 217 10.26 -11.90 -5.50
CA VAL A 217 10.14 -10.45 -5.26
C VAL A 217 9.92 -10.15 -3.79
N PHE A 218 9.06 -10.93 -3.11
CA PHE A 218 8.78 -10.73 -1.70
C PHE A 218 10.06 -10.80 -0.85
N ARG A 219 10.87 -11.85 -1.00
CA ARG A 219 12.10 -12.03 -0.20
C ARG A 219 13.08 -10.87 -0.35
N ARG A 220 13.12 -10.23 -1.53
CA ARG A 220 14.00 -9.08 -1.80
C ARG A 220 13.55 -7.83 -1.05
N VAL A 221 12.24 -7.66 -0.85
CA VAL A 221 11.68 -6.46 -0.19
C VAL A 221 11.35 -6.66 1.27
N GLU A 222 11.17 -7.90 1.71
CA GLU A 222 10.80 -8.28 3.07
C GLU A 222 11.61 -7.53 4.15
N PRO A 223 12.95 -7.39 4.05
CA PRO A 223 13.73 -6.69 5.07
C PRO A 223 13.42 -5.19 5.21
N PHE A 224 12.78 -4.59 4.20
CA PHE A 224 12.45 -3.17 4.13
C PHE A 224 11.01 -2.87 4.55
N ILE A 225 10.17 -3.90 4.75
CA ILE A 225 8.78 -3.73 5.15
C ILE A 225 8.69 -3.47 6.64
N ASN A 226 8.07 -2.33 7.01
CA ASN A 226 7.77 -2.05 8.41
C ASN A 226 6.50 -2.79 8.85
N TRP A 227 6.66 -3.96 9.44
CA TRP A 227 5.56 -4.82 9.89
C TRP A 227 4.61 -4.21 10.93
N THR A 228 4.98 -3.07 11.53
CA THR A 228 4.03 -2.29 12.33
C THR A 228 2.85 -1.81 11.50
N TYR A 229 3.06 -1.46 10.23
CA TYR A 229 2.02 -0.85 9.38
C TYR A 229 1.46 -1.79 8.31
N PHE A 230 1.96 -3.02 8.23
CA PHE A 230 1.58 -4.01 7.22
C PHE A 230 1.17 -5.34 7.83
N LYS A 231 0.23 -6.02 7.17
CA LYS A 231 -0.07 -7.45 7.37
C LYS A 231 0.42 -8.25 6.18
N HIS A 232 1.05 -9.39 6.47
CA HIS A 232 1.54 -10.33 5.47
C HIS A 232 0.86 -11.68 5.60
N LEU A 233 0.70 -12.34 4.46
CA LEU A 233 0.21 -13.70 4.32
C LEU A 233 1.05 -14.41 3.28
N GLU A 234 1.36 -15.66 3.58
CA GLU A 234 2.05 -16.58 2.68
C GLU A 234 1.07 -17.67 2.21
N PHE A 235 1.19 -18.05 0.95
CA PHE A 235 0.42 -19.12 0.32
C PHE A 235 1.35 -20.02 -0.47
N GLY A 236 1.00 -21.31 -0.58
CA GLY A 236 1.83 -22.35 -1.20
C GLY A 236 2.48 -23.26 -0.15
N GLN A 237 3.11 -24.36 -0.58
CA GLN A 237 3.83 -25.25 0.35
C GLN A 237 5.26 -24.76 0.62
N THR A 238 5.64 -24.77 1.89
CA THR A 238 7.02 -24.92 2.32
C THR A 238 7.45 -26.36 2.02
N GLY A 239 8.26 -26.53 0.97
CA GLY A 239 8.94 -27.80 0.72
C GLY A 239 9.97 -28.09 1.80
#